data_AF-K7G245-F1
#
_entry.id   AF-K7G245-F1
#
_cell.length_a   1.000
_cell.length_b   1.000
_cell.length_c   1.000
_cell.angle_alpha   90.00
_cell.angle_beta   90.00
_cell.angle_gamma   90.00
#
_symmetry.space_group_name_H-M   'P 1'
#
loop_
_entity.id
_entity.type
_entity.pdbx_description
1 polymer ?
#
loop_
_entity_poly.entity_id
_entity_poly.type
_entity_poly.pdbx_seq_one_letter_code
_entity_poly.pdbx_strand_id
1 'polypeptide(L)'
;MMNECCRRAAMGFGHLPVPGAARAGGAALPLVVNTWAFRKATETAWCTLKSGGSELDAVERGCGQCEIEQCDGTVGFGGSPDEHGETTLDAMIMDGNTMEVGAVADLRRIKNAIGVARKVIQHTKHTLLVGESASFFAESMGFQCEDLTTQNSLSIYLRWLNQSCQPNYWKNVIPDASKSCGPYKQAKQFNSEEWINSQRRINIHNHDTIGMIVIGASGNVAVGTSTNGAVHKMQGLVFVTREKCIWYA
;
A
#
# COMPACT_ATOMS: atom_id res chain seq x y z
N MET A 1 20.48 9.97 -15.63
CA MET A 1 19.85 11.16 -16.23
C MET A 1 18.68 11.55 -15.33
N MET A 2 18.87 12.58 -14.51
CA MET A 2 17.88 13.07 -13.53
C MET A 2 17.01 14.11 -14.24
N ASN A 3 15.71 13.87 -14.36
CA ASN A 3 14.78 14.73 -15.10
C ASN A 3 14.78 16.17 -14.56
N GLU A 4 14.86 17.13 -15.47
CA GLU A 4 15.06 18.57 -15.28
C GLU A 4 13.94 19.33 -14.53
N CYS A 5 12.91 18.64 -14.03
CA CYS A 5 11.74 19.29 -13.45
C CYS A 5 12.05 20.08 -12.15
N CYS A 6 13.06 19.68 -11.37
CA CYS A 6 13.36 20.29 -10.06
C CYS A 6 14.29 21.52 -10.07
N ARG A 7 14.80 22.00 -11.21
CA ARG A 7 15.88 23.02 -11.22
C ARG A 7 15.49 24.47 -11.53
N ARG A 8 14.25 24.80 -11.87
CA ARG A 8 13.90 26.19 -12.23
C ARG A 8 12.57 26.65 -11.64
N ALA A 9 12.63 27.52 -10.62
CA ALA A 9 11.69 28.62 -10.43
C ALA A 9 12.09 29.45 -9.18
N ALA A 10 12.87 30.50 -9.39
CA ALA A 10 13.01 31.58 -8.40
C ALA A 10 13.32 32.89 -9.13
N MET A 11 12.30 33.61 -9.65
CA MET A 11 12.34 35.07 -9.92
C MET A 11 10.92 35.66 -10.04
N GLY A 12 10.61 36.62 -9.16
CA GLY A 12 9.79 37.83 -9.37
C GLY A 12 8.27 37.72 -9.54
N PHE A 13 7.47 38.37 -8.68
CA PHE A 13 7.04 39.78 -8.79
C PHE A 13 6.23 40.19 -7.54
N GLY A 14 6.39 41.45 -7.11
CA GLY A 14 5.83 41.98 -5.85
C GLY A 14 4.41 42.53 -5.96
N HIS A 15 3.66 42.41 -4.86
CA HIS A 15 2.48 43.22 -4.56
C HIS A 15 2.37 43.42 -3.03
N LEU A 16 2.10 44.65 -2.59
CA LEU A 16 2.01 45.07 -1.19
C LEU A 16 0.70 44.57 -0.52
N PRO A 17 0.69 44.18 0.77
CA PRO A 17 -0.50 43.68 1.45
C PRO A 17 -1.30 44.78 2.19
N VAL A 18 -2.63 44.61 2.21
CA VAL A 18 -3.61 45.36 3.04
C VAL A 18 -3.69 44.71 4.44
N PRO A 19 -3.74 45.48 5.56
CA PRO A 19 -3.74 44.92 6.90
C PRO A 19 -5.16 44.66 7.42
N GLY A 20 -5.45 43.43 7.87
CA GLY A 20 -6.67 43.16 8.65
C GLY A 20 -7.25 41.76 8.56
N ALA A 21 -6.52 40.73 9.00
CA ALA A 21 -7.05 39.52 9.61
C ALA A 21 -5.86 38.63 10.01
N ALA A 22 -5.61 38.47 11.30
CA ALA A 22 -4.68 37.48 11.81
C ALA A 22 -5.28 36.08 11.54
N ARG A 23 -4.95 35.50 10.38
CA ARG A 23 -5.14 34.07 10.15
C ARG A 23 -4.17 33.33 11.06
N ALA A 24 -4.70 32.43 11.89
CA ALA A 24 -3.91 31.37 12.49
C ALA A 24 -3.01 30.76 11.40
N GLY A 25 -1.72 30.61 11.68
CA GLY A 25 -0.70 30.21 10.70
C GLY A 25 -1.09 28.91 9.99
N GLY A 26 -1.75 29.04 8.85
CA GLY A 26 -2.15 27.91 8.02
C GLY A 26 -0.91 27.36 7.36
N ALA A 27 -0.73 26.03 7.44
CA ALA A 27 0.33 25.35 6.70
C ALA A 27 0.29 25.78 5.22
N ALA A 28 1.45 26.02 4.62
CA ALA A 28 1.54 26.39 3.22
C ALA A 28 1.09 25.19 2.36
N LEU A 29 -0.06 25.32 1.69
CA LEU A 29 -0.56 24.35 0.72
C LEU A 29 0.01 24.63 -0.67
N PRO A 30 0.19 23.61 -1.53
CA PRO A 30 -0.15 22.20 -1.31
C PRO A 30 0.81 21.46 -0.36
N LEU A 31 0.36 20.32 0.16
CA LEU A 31 1.10 19.43 1.05
C LEU A 31 1.04 17.99 0.53
N VAL A 32 2.18 17.29 0.56
CA VAL A 32 2.27 15.86 0.28
C VAL A 32 2.99 15.21 1.47
N VAL A 33 2.37 14.20 2.06
CA VAL A 33 2.94 13.41 3.15
C VAL A 33 2.82 11.94 2.79
N ASN A 34 3.87 11.17 3.03
CA ASN A 34 3.79 9.73 3.01
C ASN A 34 4.43 9.11 4.25
N THR A 35 4.11 7.85 4.49
CA THR A 35 4.81 7.04 5.49
C THR A 35 6.23 6.72 5.00
N TRP A 36 7.15 6.60 5.97
CA TRP A 36 8.55 6.24 5.75
C TRP A 36 9.34 7.22 4.88
N ALA A 37 10.62 6.90 4.64
CA ALA A 37 11.54 7.76 3.89
C ALA A 37 11.48 7.50 2.37
N PHE A 38 10.29 7.24 1.81
CA PHE A 38 10.11 6.97 0.37
C PHE A 38 10.10 8.28 -0.43
N ARG A 39 11.26 8.93 -0.47
CA ARG A 39 11.43 10.29 -1.01
C ARG A 39 10.93 10.43 -2.45
N LYS A 40 11.22 9.45 -3.32
CA LYS A 40 10.82 9.52 -4.73
C LYS A 40 9.31 9.43 -4.91
N ALA A 41 8.60 8.68 -4.06
CA ALA A 41 7.15 8.66 -4.06
C ALA A 41 6.57 10.07 -3.79
N THR A 42 7.11 10.75 -2.77
CA THR A 42 6.76 12.14 -2.43
C THR A 42 7.10 13.12 -3.54
N GLU A 43 8.30 13.01 -4.13
CA GLU A 43 8.72 13.85 -5.26
C GLU A 43 7.84 13.64 -6.49
N THR A 44 7.44 12.40 -6.80
CA THR A 44 6.54 12.08 -7.91
C THR A 44 5.14 12.66 -7.70
N ALA A 45 4.58 12.52 -6.49
CA ALA A 45 3.30 13.13 -6.14
C ALA A 45 3.36 14.66 -6.21
N TRP A 46 4.42 15.27 -5.67
CA TRP A 46 4.63 16.72 -5.73
C TRP A 46 4.77 17.23 -7.16
N CYS A 47 5.55 16.55 -8.00
CA CYS A 47 5.68 16.91 -9.42
C CYS A 47 4.32 16.84 -10.13
N THR A 48 3.51 15.82 -9.83
CA THR A 48 2.18 15.65 -10.41
C THR A 48 1.28 16.86 -10.10
N LEU A 49 1.26 17.32 -8.85
CA LEU A 49 0.54 18.55 -8.48
C LEU A 49 1.08 19.79 -9.19
N LYS A 50 2.41 19.96 -9.24
CA LYS A 50 3.04 21.12 -9.89
C LYS A 50 2.76 21.18 -11.39
N SER A 51 2.55 20.03 -12.02
CA SER A 51 2.15 19.93 -13.43
C SER A 51 0.64 20.11 -13.67
N GLY A 52 -0.14 20.43 -12.63
CA GLY A 52 -1.58 20.67 -12.74
C GLY A 52 -2.46 19.42 -12.61
N GLY A 53 -1.90 18.28 -12.17
CA GLY A 53 -2.68 17.10 -11.82
C GLY A 53 -3.52 17.31 -10.56
N SER A 54 -4.58 16.53 -10.41
CA SER A 54 -5.41 16.50 -9.20
C SER A 54 -4.68 15.86 -8.02
N GLU A 55 -5.22 16.02 -6.82
CA GLU A 55 -4.72 15.34 -5.62
C GLU A 55 -4.82 13.82 -5.78
N LEU A 56 -5.89 13.33 -6.43
CA LEU A 56 -6.08 11.91 -6.72
C LEU A 56 -5.02 11.39 -7.72
N ASP A 57 -4.67 12.18 -8.73
CA ASP A 57 -3.55 11.86 -9.63
C ASP A 57 -2.23 11.80 -8.87
N ALA A 58 -1.99 12.75 -7.97
CA ALA A 58 -0.75 12.82 -7.20
C ALA A 58 -0.59 11.61 -6.27
N VAL A 59 -1.67 11.18 -5.61
CA VAL A 59 -1.68 9.96 -4.79
C VAL A 59 -1.41 8.71 -5.62
N GLU A 60 -2.14 8.50 -6.72
CA GLU A 60 -1.95 7.32 -7.58
C GLU A 60 -0.50 7.25 -8.07
N ARG A 61 0.04 8.38 -8.57
CA ARG A 61 1.40 8.45 -9.11
C ARG A 61 2.45 8.26 -8.04
N GLY A 62 2.24 8.82 -6.84
CA GLY A 62 3.15 8.69 -5.70
C GLY A 62 3.20 7.26 -5.16
N CYS A 63 2.06 6.66 -4.84
CA CYS A 63 1.98 5.26 -4.41
C CYS A 63 2.49 4.31 -5.49
N GLY A 64 2.10 4.51 -6.76
CA GLY A 64 2.55 3.70 -7.88
C GLY A 64 4.07 3.78 -8.12
N GLN A 65 4.69 4.94 -7.84
CA GLN A 65 6.16 5.05 -7.87
C GLN A 65 6.82 4.11 -6.85
N CYS A 66 6.19 3.93 -5.69
CA CYS A 66 6.68 3.08 -4.63
C CYS A 66 6.46 1.58 -4.94
N GLU A 67 5.34 1.23 -5.58
CA GLU A 67 5.11 -0.11 -6.13
C GLU A 67 6.16 -0.50 -7.17
N ILE A 68 6.59 0.45 -8.01
CA ILE A 68 7.64 0.24 -9.02
C ILE A 68 9.01 0.07 -8.36
N GLU A 69 9.34 0.88 -7.36
CA GLU A 69 10.63 0.83 -6.68
C GLU A 69 10.75 -0.30 -5.65
N GLN A 70 9.65 -1.02 -5.41
CA GLN A 70 9.59 -2.05 -4.39
C GLN A 70 10.05 -1.49 -3.05
N CYS A 71 9.51 -0.34 -2.62
CA CYS A 71 9.97 0.38 -1.43
C CYS A 71 10.15 -0.55 -0.23
N ASP A 72 11.38 -0.64 0.28
CA ASP A 72 11.80 -1.52 1.37
C ASP A 72 11.40 -3.01 1.21
N GLY A 73 11.05 -3.43 -0.01
CA GLY A 73 10.54 -4.76 -0.32
C GLY A 73 9.12 -5.02 0.18
N THR A 74 8.40 -4.03 0.70
CA THR A 74 7.07 -4.21 1.35
C THR A 74 5.91 -3.58 0.57
N VAL A 75 6.21 -2.92 -0.54
CA VAL A 75 5.23 -2.31 -1.46
C VAL A 75 5.47 -2.84 -2.86
N GLY A 76 4.40 -3.19 -3.58
CA GLY A 76 4.50 -3.71 -4.94
C GLY A 76 5.05 -5.14 -5.04
N PHE A 77 5.46 -5.52 -6.25
CA PHE A 77 5.85 -6.89 -6.60
C PHE A 77 7.19 -7.31 -5.98
N GLY A 78 7.46 -8.61 -5.95
CA GLY A 78 8.77 -9.15 -5.60
C GLY A 78 9.13 -9.16 -4.11
N GLY A 79 8.18 -8.78 -3.25
CA GLY A 79 8.31 -8.80 -1.80
C GLY A 79 7.22 -9.63 -1.11
N SER A 80 7.43 -9.94 0.17
CA SER A 80 6.48 -10.63 1.05
C SER A 80 5.64 -11.75 0.42
N PRO A 81 6.26 -12.83 -0.09
CA PRO A 81 5.51 -13.98 -0.59
C PRO A 81 4.66 -14.58 0.53
N ASP A 82 3.47 -15.06 0.19
CA ASP A 82 2.59 -15.82 1.07
C ASP A 82 3.15 -17.22 1.39
N GLU A 83 2.40 -18.01 2.16
CA GLU A 83 2.77 -19.38 2.51
C GLU A 83 2.83 -20.37 1.33
N HIS A 84 2.39 -19.95 0.14
CA HIS A 84 2.52 -20.68 -1.12
C HIS A 84 3.60 -20.11 -2.04
N GLY A 85 4.29 -19.05 -1.62
CA GLY A 85 5.37 -18.42 -2.37
C GLY A 85 4.91 -17.30 -3.31
N GLU A 86 3.63 -16.92 -3.30
CA GLU A 86 3.07 -15.91 -4.19
C GLU A 86 3.02 -14.53 -3.51
N THR A 87 3.42 -13.49 -4.24
CA THR A 87 3.21 -12.11 -3.79
C THR A 87 1.82 -11.64 -4.23
N THR A 88 1.00 -11.21 -3.28
CA THR A 88 -0.30 -10.57 -3.56
C THR A 88 -0.36 -9.17 -2.98
N LEU A 89 -1.03 -8.25 -3.69
CA LEU A 89 -1.02 -6.82 -3.38
C LEU A 89 -2.36 -6.33 -2.84
N ASP A 90 -2.30 -5.42 -1.88
CA ASP A 90 -3.47 -4.72 -1.33
C ASP A 90 -3.29 -3.22 -1.57
N ALA A 91 -4.33 -2.54 -2.08
CA ALA A 91 -4.30 -1.10 -2.29
C ALA A 91 -5.68 -0.46 -2.14
N MET A 92 -5.70 0.79 -1.68
CA MET A 92 -6.90 1.62 -1.57
C MET A 92 -6.57 3.05 -1.97
N ILE A 93 -7.51 3.73 -2.62
CA ILE A 93 -7.45 5.15 -2.92
C ILE A 93 -8.80 5.79 -2.63
N MET A 94 -8.79 7.02 -2.12
CA MET A 94 -9.98 7.80 -1.79
C MET A 94 -9.83 9.24 -2.28
N ASP A 95 -10.90 9.72 -2.90
CA ASP A 95 -11.10 11.14 -3.23
C ASP A 95 -11.88 11.80 -2.10
N GLY A 96 -11.27 12.75 -1.39
CA GLY A 96 -11.89 13.45 -0.26
C GLY A 96 -12.93 14.50 -0.68
N ASN A 97 -13.00 14.87 -1.96
CA ASN A 97 -14.01 15.78 -2.48
C ASN A 97 -15.31 15.05 -2.84
N THR A 98 -15.21 13.87 -3.48
CA THR A 98 -16.39 13.07 -3.85
C THR A 98 -16.77 12.04 -2.79
N MET A 99 -15.88 11.77 -1.83
CA MET A 99 -15.97 10.68 -0.85
C MET A 99 -15.98 9.28 -1.49
N GLU A 100 -15.60 9.17 -2.76
CA GLU A 100 -15.50 7.89 -3.44
C GLU A 100 -14.23 7.15 -3.01
N VAL A 101 -14.37 5.83 -2.85
CA VAL A 101 -13.29 4.94 -2.43
C VAL A 101 -13.25 3.77 -3.40
N GLY A 102 -12.04 3.40 -3.80
CA GLY A 102 -11.76 2.19 -4.55
C GLY A 102 -10.63 1.43 -3.91
N ALA A 103 -10.76 0.11 -3.89
CA ALA A 103 -9.82 -0.77 -3.25
C ALA A 103 -9.74 -2.11 -3.98
N VAL A 104 -8.56 -2.70 -3.87
CA VAL A 104 -8.26 -4.07 -4.26
C VAL A 104 -7.54 -4.76 -3.13
N ALA A 105 -7.84 -6.05 -2.95
CA ALA A 105 -7.18 -6.86 -1.94
C ALA A 105 -6.88 -8.25 -2.46
N ASP A 106 -5.79 -8.85 -1.96
CA ASP A 106 -5.26 -10.10 -2.49
C ASP A 106 -5.12 -10.05 -4.02
N LEU A 107 -4.75 -8.89 -4.57
CA LEU A 107 -4.63 -8.70 -6.02
C LEU A 107 -3.44 -9.50 -6.53
N ARG A 108 -3.73 -10.42 -7.46
CA ARG A 108 -2.73 -11.35 -7.99
C ARG A 108 -2.27 -10.89 -9.35
N ARG A 109 -0.97 -11.04 -9.63
CA ARG A 109 -0.39 -10.91 -10.99
C ARG A 109 -0.58 -9.56 -11.68
N ILE A 110 -0.82 -8.48 -10.93
CA ILE A 110 -0.89 -7.11 -11.46
C ILE A 110 0.04 -6.23 -10.63
N LYS A 111 1.01 -5.56 -11.27
CA LYS A 111 2.00 -4.74 -10.54
C LYS A 111 1.45 -3.43 -9.98
N ASN A 112 0.55 -2.77 -10.71
CA ASN A 112 0.03 -1.45 -10.37
C ASN A 112 -1.27 -1.55 -9.56
N ALA A 113 -1.18 -1.88 -8.27
CA ALA A 113 -2.35 -2.14 -7.45
C ALA A 113 -3.16 -0.86 -7.16
N ILE A 114 -2.49 0.26 -6.84
CA ILE A 114 -3.16 1.54 -6.60
C ILE A 114 -3.90 2.05 -7.85
N GLY A 115 -3.36 1.80 -9.05
CA GLY A 115 -4.02 2.13 -10.30
C GLY A 115 -5.28 1.30 -10.53
N VAL A 116 -5.27 0.01 -10.19
CA VAL A 116 -6.49 -0.82 -10.23
C VAL A 116 -7.51 -0.33 -9.21
N ALA A 117 -7.08 0.01 -7.99
CA ALA A 117 -7.97 0.61 -6.97
C ALA A 117 -8.63 1.90 -7.50
N ARG A 118 -7.90 2.74 -8.23
CA ARG A 118 -8.48 3.92 -8.90
C ARG A 118 -9.51 3.55 -9.97
N LYS A 119 -9.29 2.46 -10.72
CA LYS A 119 -10.27 1.97 -11.69
C LYS A 119 -11.55 1.44 -11.05
N VAL A 120 -11.47 0.93 -9.82
CA VAL A 120 -12.67 0.52 -9.06
C VAL A 120 -13.60 1.72 -8.84
N ILE A 121 -13.05 2.90 -8.48
CA ILE A 121 -13.83 4.16 -8.40
C ILE A 121 -14.45 4.49 -9.77
N GLN A 122 -13.63 4.49 -10.82
CA GLN A 122 -14.02 5.04 -12.13
C GLN A 122 -15.00 4.16 -12.91
N HIS A 123 -15.00 2.85 -12.68
CA HIS A 123 -15.64 1.88 -13.58
C HIS A 123 -16.52 0.85 -12.88
N THR A 124 -16.80 1.01 -11.59
CA THR A 124 -17.70 0.11 -10.86
C THR A 124 -18.64 0.90 -9.96
N LYS A 125 -19.70 0.23 -9.48
CA LYS A 125 -20.57 0.75 -8.41
C LYS A 125 -20.17 0.20 -7.04
N HIS A 126 -18.98 -0.40 -6.94
CA HIS A 126 -18.50 -1.11 -5.77
C HIS A 126 -17.22 -0.45 -5.26
N THR A 127 -16.87 -0.74 -4.00
CA THR A 127 -15.71 -0.14 -3.34
C THR A 127 -14.50 -1.06 -3.33
N LEU A 128 -14.71 -2.38 -3.28
CA LEU A 128 -13.65 -3.37 -3.08
C LEU A 128 -13.83 -4.56 -4.01
N LEU A 129 -12.78 -4.93 -4.73
CA LEU A 129 -12.66 -6.19 -5.45
C LEU A 129 -11.50 -7.00 -4.87
N VAL A 130 -11.63 -8.32 -4.79
CA VAL A 130 -10.62 -9.17 -4.13
C VAL A 130 -10.19 -10.36 -4.96
N GLY A 131 -8.97 -10.83 -4.70
CA GLY A 131 -8.43 -12.07 -5.24
C GLY A 131 -8.31 -12.08 -6.76
N GLU A 132 -8.48 -13.27 -7.31
CA GLU A 132 -8.43 -13.54 -8.75
C GLU A 132 -9.43 -12.69 -9.57
N SER A 133 -10.62 -12.42 -9.02
CA SER A 133 -11.63 -11.60 -9.70
C SER A 133 -11.21 -10.14 -9.85
N ALA A 134 -10.41 -9.61 -8.91
CA ALA A 134 -9.82 -8.28 -9.05
C ALA A 134 -8.80 -8.24 -10.20
N SER A 135 -8.05 -9.32 -10.43
CA SER A 135 -7.13 -9.45 -11.56
C SER A 135 -7.86 -9.47 -12.90
N PHE A 136 -8.95 -10.23 -13.03
CA PHE A 136 -9.77 -10.23 -14.26
C PHE A 136 -10.37 -8.85 -14.55
N PHE A 137 -10.80 -8.14 -13.51
CA PHE A 137 -11.21 -6.75 -13.65
C PHE A 137 -10.05 -5.87 -14.14
N ALA A 138 -8.87 -5.98 -13.52
CA ALA A 138 -7.69 -5.22 -13.92
C ALA A 138 -7.30 -5.47 -15.39
N GLU A 139 -7.30 -6.72 -15.84
CA GLU A 139 -7.06 -7.07 -17.24
C GLU A 139 -8.09 -6.43 -18.18
N SER A 140 -9.36 -6.44 -17.79
CA SER A 140 -10.44 -5.77 -18.54
C SER A 140 -10.24 -4.25 -18.63
N MET A 141 -9.57 -3.65 -17.64
CA MET A 141 -9.18 -2.23 -17.61
C MET A 141 -7.85 -1.95 -18.33
N GLY A 142 -7.22 -2.96 -18.94
CA GLY A 142 -6.00 -2.83 -19.73
C GLY A 142 -4.69 -3.04 -18.97
N PHE A 143 -4.74 -3.50 -17.73
CA PHE A 143 -3.54 -3.85 -16.96
C PHE A 143 -2.95 -5.17 -17.44
N GLN A 144 -1.63 -5.28 -17.41
CA GLN A 144 -0.93 -6.50 -17.83
C GLN A 144 -0.91 -7.51 -16.68
N CYS A 145 -1.33 -8.74 -16.99
CA CYS A 145 -1.25 -9.89 -16.08
C CYS A 145 0.12 -10.54 -16.22
N GLU A 146 0.92 -10.51 -15.15
CA GLU A 146 2.29 -11.01 -15.12
C GLU A 146 2.68 -11.54 -13.74
N ASP A 147 3.66 -12.45 -13.69
CA ASP A 147 4.15 -12.97 -12.42
C ASP A 147 4.81 -11.86 -11.58
N LEU A 148 4.44 -11.79 -10.30
CA LEU A 148 4.99 -10.82 -9.35
C LEU A 148 6.24 -11.36 -8.63
N THR A 149 6.58 -12.63 -8.86
CA THR A 149 7.73 -13.31 -8.26
C THR A 149 9.04 -12.71 -8.75
N THR A 150 9.99 -12.53 -7.84
CA THR A 150 11.38 -12.18 -8.17
C THR A 150 12.32 -13.22 -7.58
N GLN A 151 13.59 -13.18 -7.98
CA GLN A 151 14.61 -14.03 -7.36
C GLN A 151 14.71 -13.78 -5.84
N ASN A 152 14.45 -12.55 -5.40
CA ASN A 152 14.43 -12.19 -3.99
C ASN A 152 13.26 -12.86 -3.25
N SER A 153 12.01 -12.69 -3.71
CA SER A 153 10.85 -13.31 -3.06
C SER A 153 10.95 -14.84 -3.07
N LEU A 154 11.41 -15.43 -4.16
CA LEU A 154 11.68 -16.87 -4.22
C LEU A 154 12.72 -17.31 -3.18
N SER A 155 13.81 -16.55 -3.01
CA SER A 155 14.83 -16.86 -2.01
C SER A 155 14.31 -16.76 -0.56
N ILE A 156 13.44 -15.78 -0.29
CA ILE A 156 12.77 -15.61 1.02
C ILE A 156 11.89 -16.83 1.29
N TYR A 157 11.06 -17.22 0.32
CA TYR A 157 10.17 -18.37 0.43
C TYR A 157 10.94 -19.69 0.63
N LEU A 158 11.96 -19.96 -0.18
CA LEU A 158 12.76 -21.18 -0.06
C LEU A 158 13.51 -21.25 1.28
N ARG A 159 14.00 -20.12 1.80
CA ARG A 159 14.63 -20.06 3.13
C ARG A 159 13.63 -20.41 4.23
N TRP A 160 12.40 -19.89 4.12
CA TRP A 160 11.32 -20.17 5.07
C TRP A 160 10.89 -21.64 5.06
N LEU A 161 10.78 -22.26 3.87
CA LEU A 161 10.54 -23.71 3.74
C LEU A 161 11.64 -24.54 4.43
N ASN A 162 12.90 -24.16 4.24
CA ASN A 162 14.04 -24.80 4.90
C ASN A 162 14.07 -24.59 6.43
N GLN A 163 13.29 -23.64 6.95
CA GLN A 163 13.11 -23.37 8.37
C GLN A 163 11.80 -23.95 8.91
N SER A 164 11.28 -25.02 8.28
CA SER A 164 10.03 -25.67 8.69
C SER A 164 8.85 -24.69 8.76
N CYS A 165 8.80 -23.76 7.81
CA CYS A 165 7.74 -22.77 7.68
C CYS A 165 7.61 -21.84 8.90
N GLN A 166 8.74 -21.39 9.45
CA GLN A 166 8.77 -20.48 10.60
C GLN A 166 9.37 -19.11 10.24
N PRO A 167 8.80 -18.00 10.77
CA PRO A 167 7.55 -17.93 11.51
C PRO A 167 6.33 -18.11 10.59
N ASN A 168 5.19 -18.57 11.12
CA ASN A 168 3.90 -18.58 10.42
C ASN A 168 2.77 -18.02 11.30
N TYR A 169 1.57 -17.91 10.72
CA TYR A 169 0.39 -17.31 11.34
C TYR A 169 -0.66 -18.34 11.80
N TRP A 170 -0.40 -19.64 11.63
CA TRP A 170 -1.30 -20.69 12.06
C TRP A 170 -1.27 -20.86 13.58
N LYS A 171 -2.43 -21.14 14.17
CA LYS A 171 -2.59 -21.41 15.60
C LYS A 171 -3.65 -22.47 15.82
N ASN A 172 -3.53 -23.24 16.90
CA ASN A 172 -4.51 -24.28 17.28
C ASN A 172 -4.79 -25.30 16.16
N VAL A 173 -3.73 -25.76 15.50
CA VAL A 173 -3.80 -26.75 14.42
C VAL A 173 -2.91 -27.97 14.67
N ILE A 174 -3.22 -29.06 13.98
CA ILE A 174 -2.45 -30.31 13.97
C ILE A 174 -2.05 -30.59 12.51
N PRO A 175 -0.78 -30.94 12.23
CA PRO A 175 0.35 -31.01 13.17
C PRO A 175 0.70 -29.63 13.76
N ASP A 176 1.46 -29.63 14.86
CA ASP A 176 1.91 -28.41 15.55
C ASP A 176 2.56 -27.42 14.57
N ALA A 177 1.93 -26.26 14.41
CA ALA A 177 2.34 -25.21 13.47
C ALA A 177 3.73 -24.64 13.77
N SER A 178 4.26 -24.79 14.99
CA SER A 178 5.62 -24.35 15.32
C SER A 178 6.71 -25.29 14.79
N LYS A 179 6.33 -26.48 14.28
CA LYS A 179 7.26 -27.57 13.91
C LYS A 179 7.00 -28.16 12.52
N SER A 180 5.93 -27.76 11.84
CA SER A 180 5.50 -28.33 10.58
C SER A 180 5.09 -27.22 9.62
N CYS A 181 4.97 -27.57 8.33
CA CYS A 181 4.39 -26.74 7.27
C CYS A 181 2.92 -27.11 6.99
N GLY A 182 2.33 -27.98 7.81
CA GLY A 182 1.02 -28.58 7.51
C GLY A 182 1.14 -29.75 6.51
N PRO A 183 0.05 -30.09 5.79
CA PRO A 183 -1.25 -29.43 5.81
C PRO A 183 -1.89 -29.49 7.19
N TYR A 184 -2.51 -28.39 7.59
CA TYR A 184 -3.07 -28.22 8.91
C TYR A 184 -4.53 -28.64 9.00
N LYS A 185 -4.91 -29.19 10.15
CA LYS A 185 -6.30 -29.49 10.54
C LYS A 185 -6.60 -28.85 11.88
N GLN A 186 -7.88 -28.55 12.12
CA GLN A 186 -8.33 -28.01 13.39
C GLN A 186 -7.94 -28.93 14.56
N ALA A 187 -7.32 -28.37 15.60
CA ALA A 187 -7.08 -29.09 16.85
C ALA A 187 -8.40 -29.27 17.63
N LYS A 188 -8.62 -30.44 18.23
CA LYS A 188 -9.84 -30.74 19.01
C LYS A 188 -9.86 -30.10 20.40
N GLN A 189 -8.70 -29.68 20.92
CA GLN A 189 -8.56 -29.03 22.22
C GLN A 189 -7.95 -27.63 22.04
N PHE A 190 -8.59 -26.64 22.65
CA PHE A 190 -8.18 -25.23 22.63
C PHE A 190 -7.41 -24.97 23.92
N ASN A 191 -6.13 -24.63 23.84
CA ASN A 191 -5.38 -24.21 25.03
C ASN A 191 -5.34 -22.67 25.07
N SER A 192 -6.08 -22.08 26.01
CA SER A 192 -6.28 -20.62 26.09
C SER A 192 -5.05 -19.83 26.55
N GLU A 193 -4.05 -20.49 27.14
CA GLU A 193 -2.88 -19.85 27.75
C GLU A 193 -1.86 -19.32 26.73
N GLU A 194 -1.88 -19.80 25.48
CA GLU A 194 -0.95 -19.35 24.42
C GLU A 194 -1.29 -17.95 23.87
N TRP A 195 -2.47 -17.40 24.21
CA TRP A 195 -2.99 -16.17 23.64
C TRP A 195 -2.23 -14.90 24.08
N ILE A 196 -1.60 -14.91 25.25
CA ILE A 196 -1.00 -13.71 25.87
C ILE A 196 0.41 -13.41 25.30
N ASN A 197 1.15 -14.41 24.80
CA ASN A 197 2.56 -14.25 24.43
C ASN A 197 2.83 -14.04 22.92
N SER A 198 1.83 -14.16 22.04
CA SER A 198 2.03 -14.03 20.58
C SER A 198 2.00 -12.58 20.05
N GLN A 199 1.72 -11.58 20.89
CA GLN A 199 1.55 -10.18 20.47
C GLN A 199 2.84 -9.40 20.12
N ARG A 200 4.02 -10.05 19.98
CA ARG A 200 5.31 -9.33 19.90
C ARG A 200 6.23 -9.68 18.72
N ARG A 201 5.71 -10.02 17.54
CA ARG A 201 6.60 -10.24 16.36
C ARG A 201 6.25 -9.47 15.08
N ILE A 202 5.43 -8.43 15.19
CA ILE A 202 5.27 -7.42 14.13
C ILE A 202 6.26 -6.31 14.48
N ASN A 203 7.38 -6.24 13.77
CA ASN A 203 8.35 -5.15 13.91
C ASN A 203 8.18 -4.17 12.74
N ILE A 204 8.78 -2.99 12.88
CA ILE A 204 8.89 -1.91 11.89
C ILE A 204 9.64 -2.28 10.60
N HIS A 205 9.93 -3.56 10.39
CA HIS A 205 10.68 -4.06 9.24
C HIS A 205 9.94 -5.16 8.49
N ASN A 206 8.74 -5.57 8.94
CA ASN A 206 8.05 -6.76 8.43
C ASN A 206 6.62 -6.52 7.90
N HIS A 207 6.09 -5.30 7.95
CA HIS A 207 4.72 -5.01 7.49
C HIS A 207 4.56 -3.57 6.97
N ASP A 208 5.63 -3.01 6.43
CA ASP A 208 5.61 -1.60 6.05
C ASP A 208 4.73 -1.40 4.82
N THR A 209 4.07 -0.26 4.80
CA THR A 209 3.04 0.09 3.83
C THR A 209 3.31 1.53 3.45
N ILE A 210 3.20 1.86 2.17
CA ILE A 210 3.11 3.27 1.80
C ILE A 210 1.68 3.73 2.03
N GLY A 211 1.49 4.68 2.93
CA GLY A 211 0.31 5.54 3.00
C GLY A 211 0.70 6.91 2.50
N MET A 212 -0.16 7.56 1.72
CA MET A 212 0.06 8.89 1.19
C MET A 212 -1.18 9.75 1.38
N ILE A 213 -0.97 10.98 1.82
CA ILE A 213 -1.99 12.03 1.94
C ILE A 213 -1.51 13.21 1.09
N VAL A 214 -2.38 13.70 0.24
CA VAL A 214 -2.16 14.88 -0.58
C VAL A 214 -3.25 15.90 -0.28
N ILE A 215 -2.84 17.13 0.07
CA ILE A 215 -3.73 18.27 0.23
C ILE A 215 -3.36 19.33 -0.80
N GLY A 216 -4.31 19.64 -1.68
CA GLY A 216 -4.14 20.62 -2.75
C GLY A 216 -4.11 22.07 -2.27
N ALA A 217 -3.79 22.98 -3.18
CA ALA A 217 -3.80 24.42 -2.91
C ALA A 217 -5.20 24.97 -2.54
N SER A 218 -6.26 24.32 -3.04
CA SER A 218 -7.66 24.62 -2.72
C SER A 218 -8.14 24.02 -1.40
N GLY A 219 -7.33 23.17 -0.75
CA GLY A 219 -7.72 22.40 0.42
C GLY A 219 -8.39 21.06 0.12
N ASN A 220 -8.53 20.69 -1.16
CA ASN A 220 -8.99 19.35 -1.54
C ASN A 220 -8.01 18.28 -1.04
N VAL A 221 -8.52 17.11 -0.68
CA VAL A 221 -7.71 16.03 -0.10
C VAL A 221 -7.90 14.76 -0.93
N ALA A 222 -6.81 14.04 -1.18
CA ALA A 222 -6.86 12.66 -1.62
C ALA A 222 -5.88 11.84 -0.80
N VAL A 223 -6.21 10.55 -0.63
CA VAL A 223 -5.40 9.63 0.16
C VAL A 223 -5.30 8.28 -0.51
N GLY A 224 -4.20 7.57 -0.28
CA GLY A 224 -4.01 6.25 -0.84
C GLY A 224 -3.00 5.42 -0.08
N THR A 225 -3.09 4.12 -0.25
CA THR A 225 -2.21 3.15 0.39
C THR A 225 -1.94 1.97 -0.52
N SER A 226 -0.75 1.39 -0.44
CA SER A 226 -0.37 0.17 -1.15
C SER A 226 0.65 -0.67 -0.36
N THR A 227 0.49 -1.99 -0.39
CA THR A 227 1.38 -2.93 0.30
C THR A 227 1.34 -4.31 -0.38
N ASN A 228 2.39 -5.10 -0.21
CA ASN A 228 2.35 -6.55 -0.45
C ASN A 228 2.08 -7.38 0.82
N GLY A 229 1.87 -6.68 1.95
CA GLY A 229 1.46 -7.25 3.22
C GLY A 229 2.58 -7.96 3.96
N ALA A 230 2.17 -8.81 4.89
CA ALA A 230 3.08 -9.61 5.71
C ALA A 230 3.82 -10.69 4.91
N VAL A 231 5.13 -10.83 5.17
CA VAL A 231 5.90 -11.98 4.69
C VAL A 231 5.33 -13.28 5.29
N HIS A 232 5.17 -14.30 4.44
CA HIS A 232 4.65 -15.64 4.76
C HIS A 232 3.21 -15.63 5.30
N LYS A 233 2.44 -14.59 4.93
CA LYS A 233 1.02 -14.51 5.27
C LYS A 233 0.27 -15.74 4.80
N MET A 234 -0.80 -16.08 5.51
CA MET A 234 -1.76 -17.06 5.00
C MET A 234 -2.33 -16.55 3.67
N GLN A 235 -2.54 -17.46 2.72
CA GLN A 235 -3.12 -17.06 1.43
C GLN A 235 -4.49 -16.41 1.64
N GLY A 236 -4.75 -15.32 0.92
CA GLY A 236 -5.96 -14.52 1.10
C GLY A 236 -5.99 -13.64 2.36
N LEU A 237 -4.92 -13.60 3.16
CA LEU A 237 -4.80 -12.63 4.25
C LEU A 237 -4.61 -11.22 3.67
N VAL A 238 -5.64 -10.40 3.84
CA VAL A 238 -5.68 -9.02 3.36
C VAL A 238 -5.16 -8.06 4.43
N PHE A 239 -4.28 -7.14 4.01
CA PHE A 239 -3.84 -6.01 4.80
C PHE A 239 -4.50 -4.73 4.31
N VAL A 240 -5.37 -4.16 5.14
CA VAL A 240 -5.67 -2.72 5.08
C VAL A 240 -5.13 -2.16 6.38
N THR A 241 -4.03 -1.40 6.25
CA THR A 241 -3.32 -0.64 7.29
C THR A 241 -3.79 -0.92 8.73
N ARG A 242 -2.99 -1.65 9.52
CA ARG A 242 -3.23 -1.80 10.97
C ARG A 242 -3.02 -0.50 11.76
N GLU A 243 -2.52 0.53 11.09
CA GLU A 243 -2.59 1.88 11.62
C GLU A 243 -4.02 2.38 11.52
N LYS A 244 -4.53 2.81 12.66
CA LYS A 244 -5.81 3.49 12.82
C LYS A 244 -5.84 4.78 11.97
N CYS A 245 -5.97 4.67 10.65
CA CYS A 245 -6.66 5.69 9.87
C CYS A 245 -8.16 5.53 10.17
N ILE A 246 -8.53 5.78 11.43
CA ILE A 246 -9.91 6.04 11.77
C ILE A 246 -10.14 7.47 11.28
N TRP A 247 -10.66 7.57 10.07
CA TRP A 247 -11.23 8.79 9.53
C TRP A 247 -12.47 9.14 10.36
N TYR A 248 -12.28 9.90 11.45
CA TYR A 248 -13.39 10.67 11.99
C TYR A 248 -13.46 11.97 11.18
N ALA A 249 -14.53 12.09 10.40
CA ALA A 249 -15.04 13.38 9.94
C ALA A 249 -15.59 14.19 11.13
#